data_AF-A6FXD4-F1
#
_entry.id   AF-A6FXD4-F1
#
_cell.length_a   1.000
_cell.length_b   1.000
_cell.length_c   1.000
_cell.angle_alpha   90.00
_cell.angle_beta   90.00
_cell.angle_gamma   90.00
#
_symmetry.space_group_name_H-M   'P 1'
#
loop_
_entity.id
_entity.type
_entity.pdbx_description
1 polymer ?
#
loop_
_entity_poly.entity_id
_entity_poly.type
_entity_poly.pdbx_seq_one_letter_code
_entity_poly.pdbx_strand_id
1 'polypeptide(L)'
;MFTLIPHAGTDLRAFAEELAAALPEPARILDAHHLGPALHTPTNAYEQRRLALELGADDSAGQTLTLLLANRRVDGWTRACVAAADELLVVADSAFDPEPDLVERALVAGHFPGRRQADRLVLVHAPGTTRAPGTRRWLAPRPEQPHHHVAWQRPADLRRLGRVLRRRTLGLALAGGAARCFFHLGLLQALDELGVEVDLFTGTSAGANVAAGAAGGRSVAENRAGIMRVMLDQNPMGRPTLPLVSLMDNRHIDAVAREVCENLCIEDMWRPFACVATNLSTARPQLLTRGPVAKAMMATASVPLLTPPVVHEGQLLVDGCLVDNLPVEPLRRLGADRVLACEISGVPKLRFDASLSRFPTALEFLGDRLGARARGRKPKRVPNLVSLALQCVASASALQYDRPGQGPDLRLDMPCRGFPVTDFRRHEEMEARGRSHALEHAEAILALASPGRSAPAAFRPTLQHTSVA
;
A
#
# COMPACT_ATOMS: atom_id res chain seq x y z
N MET A 1 2.21 -2.20 -25.56
CA MET A 1 2.98 -3.39 -25.98
C MET A 1 4.06 -3.67 -24.96
N PHE A 2 4.17 -4.92 -24.50
CA PHE A 2 5.05 -5.29 -23.40
C PHE A 2 5.96 -6.43 -23.83
N THR A 3 7.24 -6.34 -23.47
CA THR A 3 8.19 -7.43 -23.72
C THR A 3 8.46 -8.18 -22.44
N LEU A 4 8.19 -9.48 -22.46
CA LEU A 4 8.56 -10.41 -21.41
C LEU A 4 9.96 -10.97 -21.71
N ILE A 5 10.87 -10.83 -20.76
CA ILE A 5 12.25 -11.30 -20.82
C ILE A 5 12.34 -12.52 -19.90
N PRO A 6 12.73 -13.70 -20.42
CA PRO A 6 12.81 -14.90 -19.59
C PRO A 6 14.07 -14.87 -18.73
N HIS A 7 13.93 -15.17 -17.45
CA HIS A 7 15.02 -15.57 -16.59
C HIS A 7 15.25 -17.09 -16.65
N ALA A 8 16.42 -17.55 -16.20
CA ALA A 8 16.69 -18.97 -16.00
C ALA A 8 15.57 -19.65 -15.19
N GLY A 9 15.11 -20.81 -15.67
CA GLY A 9 14.09 -21.62 -14.99
C GLY A 9 12.63 -21.31 -15.35
N THR A 10 12.38 -20.26 -16.14
CA THR A 10 11.01 -19.82 -16.45
C THR A 10 10.53 -20.30 -17.82
N ASP A 11 9.34 -20.92 -17.87
CA ASP A 11 8.59 -21.13 -19.12
C ASP A 11 7.78 -19.86 -19.44
N LEU A 12 8.36 -19.02 -20.29
CA LEU A 12 7.79 -17.72 -20.62
C LEU A 12 6.50 -17.83 -21.43
N ARG A 13 6.37 -18.86 -22.27
CA ARG A 13 5.18 -19.07 -23.11
C ARG A 13 4.02 -19.51 -22.26
N ALA A 14 4.23 -20.51 -21.38
CA ALA A 14 3.21 -20.93 -20.45
C ALA A 14 2.75 -19.77 -19.54
N PHE A 15 3.69 -18.96 -19.04
CA PHE A 15 3.35 -17.78 -18.23
C PHE A 15 2.50 -16.77 -19.00
N ALA A 16 2.87 -16.47 -20.25
CA ALA A 16 2.15 -15.52 -21.08
C ALA A 16 0.73 -16.01 -21.42
N GLU A 17 0.57 -17.31 -21.69
CA GLU A 17 -0.72 -17.95 -21.93
C GLU A 17 -1.61 -17.92 -20.68
N GLU A 18 -1.04 -18.21 -19.51
CA GLU A 18 -1.77 -18.12 -18.24
C GLU A 18 -2.20 -16.68 -17.94
N LEU A 19 -1.29 -15.72 -18.13
CA LEU A 19 -1.60 -14.30 -18.00
C LEU A 19 -2.75 -13.92 -18.94
N ALA A 20 -2.65 -14.23 -20.23
CA ALA A 20 -3.68 -13.92 -21.21
C ALA A 20 -5.04 -14.55 -20.86
N ALA A 21 -5.05 -15.81 -20.39
CA ALA A 21 -6.26 -16.51 -19.99
C ALA A 21 -6.93 -15.91 -18.74
N ALA A 22 -6.16 -15.27 -17.86
CA ALA A 22 -6.69 -14.63 -16.66
C ALA A 22 -7.31 -13.25 -16.92
N LEU A 23 -6.95 -12.58 -18.03
CA LEU A 23 -7.45 -11.24 -18.35
C LEU A 23 -8.89 -11.26 -18.88
N PRO A 24 -9.71 -10.25 -18.53
CA PRO A 24 -11.05 -10.16 -19.08
C PRO A 24 -11.05 -9.70 -20.54
N GLU A 25 -10.07 -8.89 -20.97
CA GLU A 25 -9.91 -8.47 -22.36
C GLU A 25 -8.80 -9.27 -23.08
N PRO A 26 -8.93 -9.49 -24.40
CA PRO A 26 -7.97 -10.29 -25.16
C PRO A 26 -6.55 -9.73 -25.09
N ALA A 27 -5.60 -10.67 -25.08
CA ALA A 27 -4.18 -10.40 -25.21
C ALA A 27 -3.60 -11.16 -26.42
N ARG A 28 -2.75 -10.48 -27.18
CA ARG A 28 -2.01 -11.04 -28.32
C ARG A 28 -0.63 -11.46 -27.84
N ILE A 29 -0.25 -12.71 -28.06
CA ILE A 29 1.08 -13.24 -27.71
C ILE A 29 1.88 -13.42 -28.98
N LEU A 30 3.08 -12.83 -29.04
CA LEU A 30 4.00 -12.95 -30.17
C LEU A 30 5.34 -13.48 -29.68
N ASP A 31 5.87 -14.47 -30.38
CA ASP A 31 7.22 -15.00 -30.15
C ASP A 31 7.95 -15.23 -31.47
N ALA A 32 9.18 -15.73 -31.37
CA ALA A 32 10.00 -15.99 -32.56
C ALA A 32 9.40 -17.05 -33.50
N HIS A 33 8.51 -17.93 -33.03
CA HIS A 33 7.88 -18.96 -33.86
C HIS A 33 6.77 -18.40 -34.75
N HIS A 34 6.12 -17.30 -34.32
CA HIS A 34 5.08 -16.62 -35.11
C HIS A 34 5.66 -15.89 -36.33
N LEU A 35 6.97 -15.61 -36.35
CA LEU A 35 7.64 -14.91 -37.43
C LEU A 35 8.69 -15.79 -38.10
N GLY A 36 8.72 -15.80 -39.44
CA GLY A 36 9.76 -16.52 -40.18
C GLY A 36 11.18 -16.03 -39.82
N PRO A 37 12.23 -16.88 -39.88
CA PRO A 37 13.58 -16.55 -39.42
C PRO A 37 14.17 -15.25 -40.01
N ALA A 38 13.80 -14.92 -41.25
CA ALA A 38 14.22 -13.69 -41.92
C ALA A 38 13.76 -12.41 -41.19
N LEU A 39 12.65 -12.46 -40.45
CA LEU A 39 12.15 -11.33 -39.67
C LEU A 39 12.80 -11.21 -38.29
N HIS A 40 13.58 -12.20 -37.85
CA HIS A 40 14.30 -12.10 -36.58
C HIS A 40 15.46 -11.11 -36.72
N THR A 41 16.13 -11.06 -37.86
CA THR A 41 17.20 -10.09 -38.14
C THR A 41 16.98 -9.49 -39.52
N PRO A 42 16.08 -8.51 -39.67
CA PRO A 42 15.71 -7.99 -40.98
C PRO A 42 16.91 -7.32 -41.64
N THR A 43 17.30 -7.84 -42.80
CA THR A 43 18.49 -7.42 -43.56
C THR A 43 18.20 -6.38 -44.63
N ASN A 44 16.92 -6.22 -44.98
CA ASN A 44 16.46 -5.30 -46.01
C ASN A 44 15.21 -4.51 -45.58
N ALA A 45 14.90 -3.43 -46.31
CA ALA A 45 13.80 -2.53 -45.99
C ALA A 45 12.42 -3.22 -46.03
N TYR A 46 12.24 -4.25 -46.84
CA TYR A 46 11.00 -5.02 -46.90
C TYR A 46 10.78 -5.83 -45.62
N GLU A 47 11.81 -6.56 -45.16
CA GLU A 47 11.78 -7.30 -43.90
C GLU A 47 11.59 -6.38 -42.70
N GLN A 48 12.26 -5.22 -42.69
CA GLN A 48 12.07 -4.20 -41.64
C GLN A 48 10.63 -3.70 -41.61
N ARG A 49 10.06 -3.40 -42.78
CA ARG A 49 8.66 -2.95 -42.88
C ARG A 49 7.68 -4.05 -42.48
N ARG A 50 7.93 -5.30 -42.87
CA ARG A 50 7.09 -6.44 -42.44
C ARG A 50 7.14 -6.66 -40.94
N LEU A 51 8.34 -6.64 -40.33
CA LEU A 51 8.49 -6.76 -38.88
C LEU A 51 7.74 -5.62 -38.16
N ALA A 52 7.88 -4.38 -38.65
CA ALA A 52 7.14 -3.24 -38.11
C ALA A 52 5.62 -3.41 -38.25
N LEU A 53 5.13 -3.97 -39.36
CA LEU A 53 3.71 -4.27 -39.54
C LEU A 53 3.24 -5.38 -38.59
N GLU A 54 4.01 -6.45 -38.39
CA GLU A 54 3.64 -7.53 -37.48
C GLU A 54 3.58 -7.07 -36.02
N LEU A 55 4.55 -6.25 -35.62
CA LEU A 55 4.59 -5.62 -34.30
C LEU A 55 3.48 -4.57 -34.14
N GLY A 56 3.14 -3.84 -35.22
CA GLY A 56 2.13 -2.77 -35.21
C GLY A 56 0.72 -3.17 -35.64
N ALA A 57 0.47 -4.42 -36.06
CA ALA A 57 -0.85 -4.87 -36.52
C ALA A 57 -1.82 -5.00 -35.34
N ASP A 58 -3.02 -4.42 -35.51
CA ASP A 58 -4.14 -4.34 -34.56
C ASP A 58 -3.94 -3.49 -33.31
N ASP A 59 -3.72 -2.19 -33.53
CA ASP A 59 -3.95 -1.16 -32.52
C ASP A 59 -5.11 -0.21 -32.89
N SER A 60 -6.20 -0.76 -33.46
CA SER A 60 -7.34 0.05 -33.89
C SER A 60 -8.18 0.62 -32.72
N ALA A 61 -7.79 0.41 -31.46
CA ALA A 61 -8.44 1.05 -30.30
C ALA A 61 -7.64 1.07 -28.97
N GLY A 62 -6.38 0.62 -28.89
CA GLY A 62 -5.66 0.53 -27.60
C GLY A 62 -6.24 -0.50 -26.60
N GLN A 63 -7.10 -1.41 -27.07
CA GLN A 63 -7.82 -2.36 -26.20
C GLN A 63 -7.11 -3.72 -26.04
N THR A 64 -6.22 -4.08 -26.96
CA THR A 64 -5.56 -5.40 -26.96
C THR A 64 -4.19 -5.30 -26.30
N LEU A 65 -3.93 -6.14 -25.30
CA LEU A 65 -2.61 -6.23 -24.66
C LEU A 65 -1.69 -7.09 -25.54
N THR A 66 -0.64 -6.51 -26.11
CA THR A 66 0.36 -7.29 -26.87
C THR A 66 1.56 -7.66 -25.99
N LEU A 67 1.81 -8.96 -25.85
CA LEU A 67 2.94 -9.56 -25.12
C LEU A 67 3.96 -10.13 -26.11
N LEU A 68 5.15 -9.55 -26.17
CA LEU A 68 6.27 -10.05 -26.94
C LEU A 68 7.14 -10.95 -26.06
N LEU A 69 7.40 -12.18 -26.50
CA LEU A 69 8.23 -13.14 -25.77
C LEU A 69 9.65 -13.09 -26.32
N ALA A 70 10.56 -12.47 -25.58
CA ALA A 70 11.97 -12.43 -25.94
C ALA A 70 12.63 -13.81 -25.76
N ASN A 71 13.68 -14.07 -26.54
CA ASN A 71 14.52 -15.24 -26.29
C ASN A 71 15.46 -14.96 -25.12
N ARG A 72 15.91 -16.02 -24.43
CA ARG A 72 16.92 -15.93 -23.36
C ARG A 72 18.33 -15.54 -23.86
N ARG A 73 18.50 -15.36 -25.18
CA ARG A 73 19.73 -14.92 -25.83
C ARG A 73 19.54 -13.57 -26.50
N VAL A 74 20.64 -12.86 -26.72
CA VAL A 74 20.65 -11.55 -27.40
C VAL A 74 20.74 -11.76 -28.91
N ASP A 75 19.68 -12.29 -29.51
CA ASP A 75 19.53 -12.43 -30.96
C ASP A 75 18.71 -11.27 -31.56
N GLY A 76 18.52 -11.29 -32.89
CA GLY A 76 17.78 -10.23 -33.57
C GLY A 76 16.32 -10.12 -33.10
N TRP A 77 15.66 -11.24 -32.78
CA TRP A 77 14.29 -11.23 -32.28
C TRP A 77 14.21 -10.55 -30.91
N THR A 78 15.07 -10.92 -29.96
CA THR A 78 15.15 -10.24 -28.66
C THR A 78 15.44 -8.74 -28.82
N ARG A 79 16.29 -8.34 -29.77
CA ARG A 79 16.54 -6.93 -30.09
C ARG A 79 15.29 -6.22 -30.62
N ALA A 80 14.51 -6.88 -31.48
CA ALA A 80 13.24 -6.35 -31.97
C ALA A 80 12.23 -6.19 -30.82
N CYS A 81 12.09 -7.21 -29.95
CA CYS A 81 11.19 -7.13 -28.80
C CYS A 81 11.55 -5.98 -27.87
N VAL A 82 12.84 -5.84 -27.52
CA VAL A 82 13.30 -4.77 -26.62
C VAL A 82 13.10 -3.39 -27.24
N ALA A 83 13.33 -3.25 -28.55
CA ALA A 83 13.18 -1.98 -29.26
C ALA A 83 11.70 -1.54 -29.40
N ALA A 84 10.78 -2.49 -29.57
CA ALA A 84 9.36 -2.22 -29.76
C ALA A 84 8.54 -2.09 -28.47
N ALA A 85 9.11 -2.47 -27.32
CA ALA A 85 8.41 -2.48 -26.05
C ALA A 85 8.16 -1.07 -25.50
N ASP A 86 6.96 -0.84 -24.95
CA ASP A 86 6.70 0.29 -24.06
C ASP A 86 7.36 0.03 -22.70
N GLU A 87 7.15 -1.17 -22.14
CA GLU A 87 7.78 -1.64 -20.91
C GLU A 87 8.38 -3.05 -21.05
N LEU A 88 9.52 -3.25 -20.40
CA LEU A 88 10.27 -4.49 -20.30
C LEU A 88 10.01 -5.15 -18.95
N LEU A 89 9.58 -6.40 -18.95
CA LEU A 89 9.33 -7.20 -17.76
C LEU A 89 10.26 -8.39 -17.72
N VAL A 90 11.07 -8.51 -16.68
CA VAL A 90 11.81 -9.75 -16.40
C VAL A 90 10.87 -10.69 -15.68
N VAL A 91 10.65 -11.88 -16.23
CA VAL A 91 9.84 -12.92 -15.60
C VAL A 91 10.78 -13.99 -15.08
N ALA A 92 10.78 -14.18 -13.76
CA ALA A 92 11.69 -15.08 -13.07
C ALA A 92 10.95 -16.00 -12.10
N ASP A 93 11.35 -17.27 -12.08
CA ASP A 93 10.99 -18.19 -11.01
C ASP A 93 11.72 -17.76 -9.72
N SER A 94 10.95 -17.44 -8.68
CA SER A 94 11.46 -16.88 -7.43
C SER A 94 12.42 -17.81 -6.68
N ALA A 95 12.37 -19.12 -6.96
CA ALA A 95 13.22 -20.13 -6.36
C ALA A 95 14.63 -20.19 -7.00
N PHE A 96 14.79 -19.69 -8.23
CA PHE A 96 16.06 -19.72 -8.97
C PHE A 96 17.09 -18.69 -8.45
N ASP A 97 18.28 -18.74 -9.04
CA ASP A 97 19.39 -17.82 -8.80
C ASP A 97 18.95 -16.37 -9.11
N PRO A 98 19.11 -15.39 -8.18
CA PRO A 98 18.70 -14.01 -8.42
C PRO A 98 19.60 -13.22 -9.36
N GLU A 99 20.76 -13.72 -9.79
CA GLU A 99 21.69 -12.95 -10.62
C GLU A 99 21.08 -12.57 -11.99
N PRO A 100 21.25 -11.32 -12.47
CA PRO A 100 20.73 -10.89 -13.78
C PRO A 100 21.16 -11.81 -14.91
N ASP A 101 20.22 -12.27 -15.74
CA ASP A 101 20.52 -13.21 -16.83
C ASP A 101 21.06 -12.50 -18.09
N LEU A 102 21.31 -13.24 -19.18
CA LEU A 102 21.99 -12.76 -20.40
C LEU A 102 21.40 -11.47 -20.98
N VAL A 103 20.07 -11.38 -21.08
CA VAL A 103 19.40 -10.20 -21.65
C VAL A 103 19.49 -9.00 -20.69
N GLU A 104 19.33 -9.23 -19.38
CA GLU A 104 19.48 -8.19 -18.36
C GLU A 104 20.91 -7.65 -18.31
N ARG A 105 21.91 -8.53 -18.33
CA ARG A 105 23.34 -8.13 -18.40
C ARG A 105 23.63 -7.33 -19.67
N ALA A 106 23.01 -7.69 -20.80
CA ALA A 106 23.14 -6.95 -22.04
C ALA A 106 22.44 -5.59 -22.02
N LEU A 107 21.32 -5.43 -21.29
CA LEU A 107 20.70 -4.12 -21.03
C LEU A 107 21.67 -3.22 -20.27
N VAL A 108 22.25 -3.72 -19.18
CA VAL A 108 23.22 -2.97 -18.35
C VAL A 108 24.49 -2.62 -19.15
N ALA A 109 25.00 -3.55 -19.96
CA ALA A 109 26.15 -3.33 -20.84
C ALA A 109 25.88 -2.37 -22.01
N GLY A 110 24.65 -1.88 -22.19
CA GLY A 110 24.30 -0.92 -23.23
C GLY A 110 24.16 -1.53 -24.63
N HIS A 111 23.94 -2.84 -24.74
CA HIS A 111 23.72 -3.51 -26.03
C HIS A 111 22.39 -3.15 -26.69
N PHE A 112 21.48 -2.49 -25.97
CA PHE A 112 20.20 -1.99 -26.45
C PHE A 112 20.19 -0.45 -26.36
N PRO A 113 20.09 0.26 -27.50
CA PRO A 113 20.03 1.73 -27.49
C PRO A 113 18.86 2.25 -26.63
N GLY A 114 19.10 3.26 -25.80
CA GLY A 114 18.06 3.89 -24.97
C GLY A 114 17.53 3.06 -23.79
N ARG A 115 17.92 1.78 -23.66
CA ARG A 115 17.52 0.91 -22.54
C ARG A 115 18.76 0.52 -21.73
N ARG A 116 18.66 0.58 -20.40
CA ARG A 116 19.76 0.23 -19.46
C ARG A 116 19.35 -0.79 -18.40
N GLN A 117 18.05 -0.96 -18.20
CA GLN A 117 17.46 -1.91 -17.27
C GLN A 117 16.07 -2.26 -17.78
N ALA A 118 15.51 -3.38 -17.32
CA ALA A 118 14.09 -3.65 -17.47
C ALA A 118 13.26 -2.72 -16.56
N ASP A 119 12.00 -2.48 -16.92
CA ASP A 119 11.13 -1.58 -16.17
C ASP A 119 10.56 -2.27 -14.91
N ARG A 120 10.39 -3.60 -14.94
CA ARG A 120 9.80 -4.36 -13.83
C ARG A 120 10.37 -5.77 -13.70
N LEU A 121 10.31 -6.29 -12.47
CA LEU A 121 10.57 -7.69 -12.15
C LEU A 121 9.27 -8.40 -11.77
N VAL A 122 8.98 -9.55 -12.38
CA VAL A 122 7.88 -10.44 -12.03
C VAL A 122 8.48 -11.71 -11.43
N LEU A 123 8.22 -11.91 -10.14
CA LEU A 123 8.65 -13.09 -9.39
C LEU A 123 7.50 -14.09 -9.35
N VAL A 124 7.64 -15.15 -10.12
CA VAL A 124 6.71 -16.27 -10.20
C VAL A 124 7.03 -17.26 -9.09
N HIS A 125 6.05 -17.57 -8.27
CA HIS A 125 6.15 -18.49 -7.14
C HIS A 125 5.39 -19.79 -7.43
N ALA A 126 5.76 -20.87 -6.73
CA ALA A 126 5.05 -22.13 -6.80
C ALA A 126 3.55 -21.98 -6.44
N PRO A 127 2.66 -22.84 -6.98
CA PRO A 127 1.24 -22.85 -6.63
C PRO A 127 1.01 -22.91 -5.11
N GLY A 128 0.01 -22.16 -4.62
CA GLY A 128 -0.33 -22.13 -3.19
C GLY A 128 0.58 -21.27 -2.32
N THR A 129 1.61 -20.64 -2.89
CA THR A 129 2.48 -19.70 -2.15
C THR A 129 1.69 -18.46 -1.72
N THR A 130 1.77 -18.11 -0.44
CA THR A 130 1.09 -16.94 0.16
C THR A 130 2.04 -15.89 0.73
N ARG A 131 3.33 -16.21 0.84
CA ARG A 131 4.39 -15.30 1.30
C ARG A 131 5.58 -15.38 0.35
N ALA A 132 6.26 -14.26 0.15
CA ALA A 132 7.41 -14.16 -0.75
C ALA A 132 8.69 -13.78 0.02
N PRO A 133 9.19 -14.63 0.95
CA PRO A 133 10.38 -14.29 1.71
C PRO A 133 11.62 -14.25 0.82
N GLY A 134 12.54 -13.36 1.17
CA GLY A 134 13.85 -13.29 0.51
C GLY A 134 13.86 -12.47 -0.78
N THR A 135 12.83 -11.68 -1.02
CA THR A 135 12.75 -10.79 -2.20
C THR A 135 13.93 -9.82 -2.27
N ARG A 136 14.50 -9.46 -1.12
CA ARG A 136 15.70 -8.63 -1.04
C ARG A 136 16.87 -9.14 -1.89
N ARG A 137 17.05 -10.46 -2.03
CA ARG A 137 18.13 -11.04 -2.84
C ARG A 137 17.96 -10.74 -4.33
N TRP A 138 16.72 -10.72 -4.80
CA TRP A 138 16.36 -10.40 -6.18
C TRP A 138 16.53 -8.91 -6.49
N LEU A 139 16.30 -8.05 -5.49
CA LEU A 139 16.38 -6.60 -5.61
C LEU A 139 17.79 -6.04 -5.37
N ALA A 140 18.70 -6.81 -4.76
CA ALA A 140 20.10 -6.42 -4.58
C ALA A 140 20.82 -6.05 -5.90
N PRO A 141 20.76 -6.87 -6.97
CA PRO A 141 21.32 -6.50 -8.28
C PRO A 141 20.41 -5.56 -9.10
N ARG A 142 19.21 -5.27 -8.60
CA ARG A 142 18.14 -4.50 -9.28
C ARG A 142 17.61 -3.39 -8.35
N PRO A 143 18.47 -2.45 -7.90
CA PRO A 143 18.08 -1.45 -6.94
C PRO A 143 16.91 -0.62 -7.47
N GLU A 144 15.95 -0.33 -6.60
CA GLU A 144 14.77 0.49 -6.87
C GLU A 144 13.81 -0.03 -7.96
N GLN A 145 14.06 -1.22 -8.53
CA GLN A 145 13.17 -1.77 -9.54
C GLN A 145 11.82 -2.18 -8.92
N PRO A 146 10.69 -1.75 -9.50
CA PRO A 146 9.38 -2.25 -9.10
C PRO A 146 9.29 -3.76 -9.34
N HIS A 147 8.73 -4.47 -8.36
CA HIS A 147 8.56 -5.92 -8.44
C HIS A 147 7.12 -6.36 -8.16
N HIS A 148 6.74 -7.50 -8.75
CA HIS A 148 5.42 -8.09 -8.63
C HIS A 148 5.54 -9.56 -8.28
N HIS A 149 4.88 -10.00 -7.22
CA HIS A 149 4.80 -11.42 -6.88
C HIS A 149 3.58 -12.06 -7.55
N VAL A 150 3.75 -13.18 -8.23
CA VAL A 150 2.65 -13.92 -8.86
C VAL A 150 2.77 -15.38 -8.45
N ALA A 151 1.75 -15.96 -7.84
CA ALA A 151 1.72 -17.41 -7.68
C ALA A 151 1.25 -18.05 -9.00
N TRP A 152 1.95 -19.10 -9.43
CA TRP A 152 1.53 -19.92 -10.55
C TRP A 152 0.14 -20.49 -10.31
N GLN A 153 -0.70 -20.53 -11.35
CA GLN A 153 -2.09 -21.00 -11.29
C GLN A 153 -2.99 -20.22 -10.32
N ARG A 154 -2.66 -18.94 -10.07
CA ARG A 154 -3.50 -18.04 -9.26
C ARG A 154 -4.03 -16.88 -10.12
N PRO A 155 -5.22 -17.02 -10.74
CA PRO A 155 -5.79 -16.01 -11.63
C PRO A 155 -5.88 -14.61 -11.03
N ALA A 156 -6.09 -14.48 -9.72
CA ALA A 156 -6.15 -13.18 -9.04
C ALA A 156 -4.83 -12.39 -9.15
N ASP A 157 -3.67 -13.06 -9.09
CA ASP A 157 -2.38 -12.40 -9.21
C ASP A 157 -2.08 -11.97 -10.65
N LEU A 158 -2.46 -12.81 -11.61
CA LEU A 158 -2.32 -12.51 -13.03
C LEU A 158 -3.26 -11.37 -13.45
N ARG A 159 -4.49 -11.32 -12.94
CA ARG A 159 -5.40 -10.19 -13.14
C ARG A 159 -4.82 -8.90 -12.56
N ARG A 160 -4.19 -8.95 -11.38
CA ARG A 160 -3.48 -7.80 -10.80
C ARG A 160 -2.35 -7.34 -11.73
N LEU A 161 -1.50 -8.25 -12.20
CA LEU A 161 -0.43 -7.91 -13.15
C LEU A 161 -1.03 -7.30 -14.44
N GLY A 162 -2.13 -7.85 -14.93
CA GLY A 162 -2.90 -7.29 -16.04
C GLY A 162 -3.34 -5.85 -15.83
N ARG A 163 -3.89 -5.53 -14.64
CA ARG A 163 -4.25 -4.15 -14.26
C ARG A 163 -3.05 -3.23 -14.22
N VAL A 164 -1.90 -3.70 -13.72
CA VAL A 164 -0.63 -2.95 -13.75
C VAL A 164 -0.23 -2.62 -15.18
N LEU A 165 -0.21 -3.63 -16.07
CA LEU A 165 0.17 -3.44 -17.47
C LEU A 165 -0.81 -2.53 -18.21
N ARG A 166 -2.10 -2.58 -17.88
CA ARG A 166 -3.15 -1.77 -18.52
C ARG A 166 -3.34 -0.38 -17.90
N ARG A 167 -2.55 0.01 -16.89
CA ARG A 167 -2.70 1.28 -16.16
C ARG A 167 -4.10 1.46 -15.57
N ARG A 168 -4.59 0.40 -14.89
CA ARG A 168 -5.91 0.34 -14.26
C ARG A 168 -5.81 -0.10 -12.79
N THR A 169 -4.71 0.22 -12.13
CA THR A 169 -4.49 -0.17 -10.75
C THR A 169 -5.31 0.65 -9.76
N LEU A 170 -5.80 -0.02 -8.72
CA LEU A 170 -6.47 0.62 -7.58
C LEU A 170 -5.57 0.57 -6.35
N GLY A 171 -5.16 1.75 -5.86
CA GLY A 171 -4.49 1.93 -4.58
C GLY A 171 -5.46 2.23 -3.44
N LEU A 172 -5.14 1.75 -2.23
CA LEU A 172 -5.88 2.07 -0.99
C LEU A 172 -4.99 2.78 0.03
N ALA A 173 -5.35 4.02 0.37
CA ALA A 173 -4.69 4.81 1.41
C ALA A 173 -5.48 4.74 2.72
N LEU A 174 -4.82 4.36 3.81
CA LEU A 174 -5.44 4.20 5.13
C LEU A 174 -4.90 5.20 6.14
N ALA A 175 -5.78 6.09 6.64
CA ALA A 175 -5.40 7.09 7.63
C ALA A 175 -4.96 6.50 8.99
N GLY A 176 -4.15 7.24 9.73
CA GLY A 176 -3.89 6.99 11.14
C GLY A 176 -5.11 7.30 12.03
N GLY A 177 -5.22 6.62 13.18
CA GLY A 177 -6.34 6.83 14.10
C GLY A 177 -6.43 5.87 15.28
N ALA A 178 -5.34 5.18 15.64
CA ALA A 178 -5.27 4.15 16.68
C ALA A 178 -6.44 3.16 16.60
N ALA A 179 -7.27 3.01 17.65
CA ALA A 179 -8.36 2.04 17.69
C ALA A 179 -9.39 2.19 16.55
N ARG A 180 -9.51 3.38 15.94
CA ARG A 180 -10.42 3.58 14.81
C ARG A 180 -10.00 2.84 13.54
N CYS A 181 -8.83 2.20 13.52
CA CYS A 181 -8.42 1.34 12.42
C CYS A 181 -9.41 0.19 12.14
N PHE A 182 -10.29 -0.18 13.08
CA PHE A 182 -11.37 -1.14 12.81
C PHE A 182 -12.37 -0.67 11.75
N PHE A 183 -12.54 0.63 11.52
CA PHE A 183 -13.31 1.13 10.38
C PHE A 183 -12.67 0.75 9.04
N HIS A 184 -11.33 0.72 8.96
CA HIS A 184 -10.60 0.25 7.78
C HIS A 184 -10.87 -1.22 7.50
N LEU A 185 -10.98 -2.05 8.56
CA LEU A 185 -11.33 -3.46 8.41
C LEU A 185 -12.76 -3.63 7.87
N GLY A 186 -13.69 -2.79 8.30
CA GLY A 186 -15.04 -2.73 7.74
C GLY A 186 -15.04 -2.36 6.25
N LEU A 187 -14.22 -1.39 5.84
CA LEU A 187 -14.03 -1.06 4.43
C LEU A 187 -13.48 -2.26 3.64
N LEU A 188 -12.42 -2.90 4.13
CA LEU A 188 -11.85 -4.08 3.45
C LEU A 188 -12.90 -5.18 3.28
N GLN A 189 -13.73 -5.43 4.29
CA GLN A 189 -14.83 -6.38 4.21
C GLN A 189 -15.85 -5.99 3.13
N ALA A 190 -16.23 -4.71 3.04
CA ALA A 190 -17.12 -4.23 1.99
C ALA A 190 -16.50 -4.34 0.59
N LEU A 191 -15.20 -4.08 0.44
CA LEU A 191 -14.49 -4.26 -0.83
C LEU A 191 -14.49 -5.74 -1.27
N ASP A 192 -14.26 -6.67 -0.34
CA ASP A 192 -14.35 -8.11 -0.61
C ASP A 192 -15.77 -8.51 -1.07
N GLU A 193 -16.81 -7.99 -0.42
CA GLU A 193 -18.22 -8.25 -0.79
C GLU A 193 -18.61 -7.68 -2.15
N LEU A 194 -18.04 -6.53 -2.53
CA LEU A 194 -18.23 -5.91 -3.84
C LEU A 194 -17.36 -6.57 -4.94
N GLY A 195 -16.44 -7.47 -4.56
CA GLY A 195 -15.47 -8.06 -5.46
C GLY A 195 -14.52 -7.02 -6.05
N VAL A 196 -14.12 -6.04 -5.25
CA VAL A 196 -13.17 -4.97 -5.62
C VAL A 196 -11.78 -5.36 -5.10
N GLU A 197 -10.88 -5.66 -6.04
CA GLU A 197 -9.49 -6.01 -5.71
C GLU A 197 -8.63 -4.74 -5.61
N VAL A 198 -7.92 -4.59 -4.49
CA VAL A 198 -6.90 -3.54 -4.28
C VAL A 198 -5.53 -4.06 -4.66
N ASP A 199 -4.79 -3.27 -5.43
CA ASP A 199 -3.52 -3.65 -6.05
C ASP A 199 -2.30 -3.21 -5.24
N LEU A 200 -2.39 -2.08 -4.53
CA LEU A 200 -1.32 -1.56 -3.68
C LEU A 200 -1.87 -0.76 -2.49
N PHE A 201 -1.11 -0.73 -1.39
CA PHE A 201 -1.55 -0.17 -0.13
C PHE A 201 -0.56 0.85 0.44
N THR A 202 -1.10 1.91 1.03
CA THR A 202 -0.34 2.81 1.89
C THR A 202 -1.09 3.02 3.19
N GLY A 203 -0.35 3.31 4.24
CA GLY A 203 -0.97 3.72 5.49
C GLY A 203 -0.04 4.47 6.42
N THR A 204 -0.65 5.14 7.38
CA THR A 204 0.05 5.87 8.44
C THR A 204 -0.37 5.33 9.81
N SER A 205 0.59 5.12 10.71
CA SER A 205 0.36 4.66 12.08
C SER A 205 -0.55 3.41 12.13
N ALA A 206 -1.72 3.46 12.78
CA ALA A 206 -2.66 2.33 12.80
C ALA A 206 -3.21 1.92 11.41
N GLY A 207 -3.31 2.85 10.46
CA GLY A 207 -3.66 2.54 9.07
C GLY A 207 -2.58 1.71 8.37
N ALA A 208 -1.30 1.96 8.69
CA ALA A 208 -0.18 1.18 8.17
C ALA A 208 -0.23 -0.29 8.63
N ASN A 209 -0.71 -0.56 9.85
CA ASN A 209 -0.87 -1.93 10.35
C ASN A 209 -1.94 -2.70 9.56
N VAL A 210 -3.09 -2.07 9.32
CA VAL A 210 -4.17 -2.67 8.51
C VAL A 210 -3.68 -2.89 7.06
N ALA A 211 -3.02 -1.88 6.48
CA ALA A 211 -2.46 -1.94 5.12
C ALA A 211 -1.41 -3.04 4.98
N ALA A 212 -0.49 -3.19 5.95
CA ALA A 212 0.52 -4.24 5.93
C ALA A 212 -0.12 -5.64 6.01
N GLY A 213 -1.13 -5.83 6.88
CA GLY A 213 -1.86 -7.09 6.96
C GLY A 213 -2.55 -7.45 5.63
N ALA A 214 -3.24 -6.48 5.03
CA ALA A 214 -3.91 -6.68 3.74
C ALA A 214 -2.90 -6.93 2.61
N ALA A 215 -1.84 -6.13 2.50
CA ALA A 215 -0.79 -6.29 1.50
C ALA A 215 -0.06 -7.64 1.61
N GLY A 216 0.14 -8.13 2.84
CA GLY A 216 0.67 -9.46 3.14
C GLY A 216 -0.30 -10.62 2.90
N GLY A 217 -1.53 -10.35 2.43
CA GLY A 217 -2.51 -11.37 2.06
C GLY A 217 -3.40 -11.89 3.20
N ARG A 218 -3.38 -11.24 4.38
CA ARG A 218 -4.27 -11.62 5.49
C ARG A 218 -5.72 -11.25 5.16
N SER A 219 -6.64 -12.14 5.51
CA SER A 219 -8.07 -11.86 5.56
C SER A 219 -8.38 -10.77 6.60
N VAL A 220 -9.57 -10.17 6.50
CA VAL A 220 -10.04 -9.17 7.47
C VAL A 220 -10.02 -9.72 8.91
N ALA A 221 -10.41 -10.99 9.10
CA ALA A 221 -10.41 -11.65 10.39
C ALA A 221 -9.00 -11.86 10.97
N GLU A 222 -8.06 -12.31 10.15
CA GLU A 222 -6.65 -12.46 10.56
C GLU A 222 -6.01 -11.11 10.87
N ASN A 223 -6.36 -10.06 10.11
CA ASN A 223 -5.87 -8.71 10.33
C ASN A 223 -6.40 -8.15 11.66
N ARG A 224 -7.69 -8.32 11.94
CA ARG A 224 -8.31 -8.01 13.24
C ARG A 224 -7.64 -8.75 14.39
N ALA A 225 -7.48 -10.07 14.26
CA ALA A 225 -6.84 -10.89 15.29
C ALA A 225 -5.40 -10.43 15.56
N GLY A 226 -4.64 -10.09 14.52
CA GLY A 226 -3.30 -9.53 14.64
C GLY A 226 -3.27 -8.20 15.38
N ILE A 227 -4.17 -7.27 15.06
CA ILE A 227 -4.28 -5.97 15.74
C ILE A 227 -4.64 -6.15 17.22
N MET A 228 -5.57 -7.07 17.53
CA MET A 228 -5.96 -7.36 18.92
C MET A 228 -4.83 -8.01 19.71
N ARG A 229 -4.13 -8.99 19.13
CA ARG A 229 -2.94 -9.59 19.73
C ARG A 229 -1.90 -8.54 20.09
N VAL A 230 -1.62 -7.59 19.19
CA VAL A 230 -0.67 -6.50 19.45
C VAL A 230 -1.20 -5.62 20.57
N MET A 231 -2.39 -5.05 20.41
CA MET A 231 -2.84 -3.92 21.22
C MET A 231 -3.35 -4.32 22.60
N LEU A 232 -3.96 -5.51 22.73
CA LEU A 232 -4.56 -5.97 23.98
C LEU A 232 -3.67 -6.97 24.71
N ASP A 233 -3.13 -7.96 23.99
CA ASP A 233 -2.38 -9.05 24.65
C ASP A 233 -0.93 -8.63 24.91
N GLN A 234 -0.23 -8.15 23.88
CA GLN A 234 1.18 -7.76 23.97
C GLN A 234 1.38 -6.36 24.57
N ASN A 235 0.36 -5.50 24.44
CA ASN A 235 0.28 -4.14 25.00
C ASN A 235 1.63 -3.37 24.93
N PRO A 236 1.99 -2.79 23.77
CA PRO A 236 3.22 -2.02 23.60
C PRO A 236 3.36 -0.86 24.59
N MET A 237 2.25 -0.36 25.13
CA MET A 237 2.21 0.73 26.12
C MET A 237 2.27 0.23 27.57
N GLY A 238 2.45 -1.08 27.79
CA GLY A 238 2.41 -1.70 29.11
C GLY A 238 3.64 -1.46 29.99
N ARG A 239 4.70 -0.87 29.44
CA ARG A 239 5.97 -0.63 30.14
C ARG A 239 6.40 0.84 30.09
N PRO A 240 6.00 1.67 31.08
CA PRO A 240 6.47 3.04 31.17
C PRO A 240 7.97 3.10 31.52
N THR A 241 8.62 4.23 31.19
CA THR A 241 10.04 4.49 31.48
C THR A 241 10.25 5.89 32.06
N LEU A 242 11.50 6.25 32.38
CA LEU A 242 11.86 7.59 32.80
C LEU A 242 11.64 8.57 31.64
N PRO A 243 10.86 9.65 31.83
CA PRO A 243 10.37 10.51 30.76
C PRO A 243 11.43 11.53 30.28
N LEU A 244 12.63 11.06 29.94
CA LEU A 244 13.70 11.88 29.39
C LEU A 244 13.61 12.01 27.86
N VAL A 245 13.16 10.94 27.19
CA VAL A 245 12.98 10.89 25.73
C VAL A 245 11.54 10.52 25.36
N SER A 246 10.97 9.52 26.03
CA SER A 246 9.61 9.04 25.83
C SER A 246 8.98 8.57 27.13
N LEU A 247 7.65 8.50 27.18
CA LEU A 247 6.92 7.92 28.31
C LEU A 247 7.02 6.39 28.36
N MET A 248 7.18 5.73 27.21
CA MET A 248 7.21 4.26 27.08
C MET A 248 8.62 3.71 26.79
N ASP A 249 8.93 2.52 27.31
CA ASP A 249 10.22 1.82 27.13
C ASP A 249 10.37 1.30 25.69
N ASN A 250 11.39 1.78 25.00
CA ASN A 250 11.74 1.38 23.64
C ASN A 250 11.96 -0.12 23.49
N ARG A 251 12.57 -0.77 24.48
CA ARG A 251 12.95 -2.19 24.39
C ARG A 251 11.72 -3.09 24.35
N HIS A 252 10.67 -2.69 25.06
CA HIS A 252 9.38 -3.41 25.05
C HIS A 252 8.69 -3.25 23.70
N ILE A 253 8.64 -2.03 23.17
CA ILE A 253 8.02 -1.75 21.86
C ILE A 253 8.76 -2.49 20.73
N ASP A 254 10.10 -2.46 20.72
CA ASP A 254 10.91 -3.17 19.73
C ASP A 254 10.73 -4.69 19.82
N ALA A 255 10.69 -5.25 21.03
CA ALA A 255 10.44 -6.68 21.23
C ALA A 255 9.06 -7.10 20.69
N VAL A 256 8.00 -6.35 21.02
CA VAL A 256 6.64 -6.62 20.53
C VAL A 256 6.58 -6.48 19.00
N ALA A 257 7.19 -5.44 18.43
CA ALA A 257 7.21 -5.22 16.99
C ALA A 257 7.90 -6.37 16.23
N ARG A 258 9.04 -6.87 16.75
CA ARG A 258 9.76 -8.00 16.16
C ARG A 258 9.02 -9.33 16.31
N GLU A 259 8.35 -9.56 17.44
CA GLU A 259 7.55 -10.78 17.62
C GLU A 259 6.39 -10.83 16.62
N VAL A 260 5.68 -9.71 16.44
CA VAL A 260 4.44 -9.65 15.64
C VAL A 260 4.73 -9.64 14.15
N CYS A 261 5.75 -8.90 13.72
CA CYS A 261 6.08 -8.76 12.31
C CYS A 261 7.03 -9.87 11.82
N GLU A 262 7.50 -10.74 12.70
CA GLU A 262 8.52 -11.75 12.40
C GLU A 262 9.75 -11.09 11.70
N ASN A 263 10.50 -11.86 10.90
CA ASN A 263 11.57 -11.34 10.04
C ASN A 263 11.06 -10.83 8.68
N LEU A 264 9.81 -10.36 8.61
CA LEU A 264 9.20 -9.90 7.35
C LEU A 264 9.80 -8.57 6.90
N CYS A 265 10.16 -8.47 5.62
CA CYS A 265 10.53 -7.20 5.00
C CYS A 265 9.38 -6.66 4.13
N ILE A 266 9.34 -5.35 3.93
CA ILE A 266 8.29 -4.70 3.11
C ILE A 266 8.31 -5.23 1.68
N GLU A 267 9.49 -5.45 1.12
CA GLU A 267 9.65 -6.03 -0.20
C GLU A 267 9.15 -7.47 -0.33
N ASP A 268 8.91 -8.18 0.79
CA ASP A 268 8.34 -9.54 0.79
C ASP A 268 6.79 -9.53 0.79
N MET A 269 6.16 -8.36 0.86
CA MET A 269 4.70 -8.22 0.83
C MET A 269 4.15 -8.63 -0.53
N TRP A 270 3.09 -9.44 -0.53
CA TRP A 270 2.50 -9.98 -1.76
C TRP A 270 2.02 -8.90 -2.72
N ARG A 271 1.45 -7.83 -2.16
CA ARG A 271 1.06 -6.61 -2.86
C ARG A 271 1.97 -5.47 -2.42
N PRO A 272 2.32 -4.52 -3.32
CA PRO A 272 3.12 -3.36 -2.94
C PRO A 272 2.52 -2.63 -1.74
N PHE A 273 3.38 -2.36 -0.76
CA PHE A 273 3.04 -1.70 0.49
C PHE A 273 4.06 -0.63 0.81
N ALA A 274 3.60 0.49 1.36
CA ALA A 274 4.47 1.44 2.01
C ALA A 274 3.77 2.11 3.21
N CYS A 275 4.55 2.59 4.16
CA CYS A 275 4.03 3.46 5.21
C CYS A 275 4.78 4.78 5.27
N VAL A 276 4.13 5.80 5.83
CA VAL A 276 4.72 7.13 5.96
C VAL A 276 5.13 7.38 7.40
N ALA A 277 6.36 7.87 7.56
CA ALA A 277 6.85 8.44 8.80
C ALA A 277 7.19 9.91 8.61
N THR A 278 7.22 10.67 9.70
CA THR A 278 7.73 12.04 9.69
C THR A 278 9.23 12.00 9.90
N ASN A 279 10.00 12.47 8.92
CA ASN A 279 11.44 12.65 9.09
C ASN A 279 11.71 14.03 9.70
N LEU A 280 12.12 14.06 10.97
CA LEU A 280 12.45 15.28 11.70
C LEU A 280 13.80 15.89 11.28
N SER A 281 14.72 15.08 10.75
CA SER A 281 16.01 15.55 10.24
C SER A 281 15.86 16.38 8.97
N THR A 282 14.84 16.11 8.14
CA THR A 282 14.58 16.83 6.88
C THR A 282 13.30 17.65 6.87
N ALA A 283 12.47 17.53 7.92
CA ALA A 283 11.13 18.12 8.03
C ALA A 283 10.20 17.75 6.86
N ARG A 284 10.26 16.49 6.39
CA ARG A 284 9.47 15.99 5.25
C ARG A 284 8.82 14.63 5.57
N PRO A 285 7.73 14.27 4.86
CA PRO A 285 7.26 12.89 4.82
C PRO A 285 8.36 11.96 4.27
N GLN A 286 8.61 10.85 4.97
CA GLN A 286 9.47 9.79 4.50
C GLN A 286 8.65 8.54 4.24
N LEU A 287 8.68 8.10 2.98
CA LEU A 287 8.03 6.87 2.55
C LEU A 287 8.96 5.69 2.81
N LEU A 288 8.47 4.71 3.57
CA LEU A 288 9.18 3.47 3.87
C LEU A 288 8.63 2.37 2.97
N THR A 289 9.44 1.96 1.98
CA THR A 289 9.07 0.97 0.95
C THR A 289 9.88 -0.33 1.02
N ARG A 290 10.90 -0.39 1.89
CA ARG A 290 11.85 -1.51 1.99
C ARG A 290 12.35 -1.71 3.41
N GLY A 291 12.85 -2.91 3.68
CA GLY A 291 13.44 -3.30 4.95
C GLY A 291 12.44 -3.87 5.95
N PRO A 292 12.87 -4.10 7.21
CA PRO A 292 12.06 -4.80 8.21
C PRO A 292 10.75 -4.08 8.52
N VAL A 293 9.63 -4.79 8.41
CA VAL A 293 8.29 -4.26 8.69
C VAL A 293 8.19 -3.79 10.13
N ALA A 294 8.78 -4.51 11.08
CA ALA A 294 8.84 -4.10 12.49
C ALA A 294 9.40 -2.68 12.66
N LYS A 295 10.51 -2.38 11.98
CA LYS A 295 11.15 -1.06 12.05
C LYS A 295 10.30 0.02 11.41
N ALA A 296 9.66 -0.29 10.29
CA ALA A 296 8.77 0.64 9.60
C ALA A 296 7.50 0.94 10.40
N MET A 297 6.90 -0.09 11.04
CA MET A 297 5.76 0.05 11.93
C MET A 297 6.08 0.90 13.16
N MET A 298 7.26 0.69 13.77
CA MET A 298 7.72 1.56 14.85
C MET A 298 7.85 3.00 14.37
N ALA A 299 8.53 3.25 13.24
CA ALA A 299 8.74 4.60 12.73
C ALA A 299 7.43 5.35 12.45
N THR A 300 6.48 4.71 11.76
CA THR A 300 5.18 5.33 11.42
C THR A 300 4.26 5.52 12.63
N ALA A 301 4.47 4.79 13.74
CA ALA A 301 3.66 4.86 14.96
C ALA A 301 4.39 5.49 16.17
N SER A 302 5.54 6.12 15.95
CA SER A 302 6.33 6.78 17.00
C SER A 302 5.75 8.14 17.39
N VAL A 303 4.61 8.16 18.10
CA VAL A 303 3.97 9.38 18.58
C VAL A 303 4.92 10.16 19.51
N PRO A 304 5.28 11.42 19.17
CA PRO A 304 6.20 12.23 19.98
C PRO A 304 5.81 12.27 21.45
N LEU A 305 6.80 12.29 22.34
CA LEU A 305 6.66 12.24 23.81
C LEU A 305 6.11 10.93 24.36
N LEU A 306 5.20 10.24 23.66
CA LEU A 306 4.60 8.99 24.13
C LEU A 306 5.54 7.80 23.87
N THR A 307 5.97 7.63 22.63
CA THR A 307 6.86 6.54 22.20
C THR A 307 8.18 7.11 21.68
N PRO A 308 9.27 6.33 21.77
CA PRO A 308 10.59 6.79 21.35
C PRO A 308 10.65 6.98 19.82
N PRO A 309 11.42 7.97 19.33
CA PRO A 309 11.66 8.13 17.90
C PRO A 309 12.52 6.99 17.35
N VAL A 310 12.41 6.73 16.06
CA VAL A 310 13.18 5.67 15.37
C VAL A 310 14.29 6.28 14.53
N VAL A 311 15.51 5.76 14.67
CA VAL A 311 16.61 6.10 13.76
C VAL A 311 16.65 5.13 12.59
N HIS A 312 16.51 5.65 11.37
CA HIS A 312 16.56 4.88 10.13
C HIS A 312 17.49 5.57 9.13
N GLU A 313 18.54 4.86 8.69
CA GLU A 313 19.55 5.39 7.77
C GLU A 313 20.15 6.74 8.22
N GLY A 314 20.41 6.87 9.53
CA GLY A 314 20.94 8.10 10.13
C GLY A 314 19.93 9.24 10.27
N GLN A 315 18.69 9.05 9.86
CA GLN A 315 17.60 10.03 9.97
C GLN A 315 16.71 9.73 11.18
N LEU A 316 16.19 10.79 11.82
CA LEU A 316 15.30 10.68 12.98
C LEU A 316 13.83 10.69 12.53
N LEU A 317 13.11 9.61 12.80
CA LEU A 317 11.71 9.40 12.39
C LEU A 317 10.75 9.39 13.58
N VAL A 318 9.57 9.97 13.38
CA VAL A 318 8.41 9.92 14.30
C VAL A 318 7.12 9.64 13.52
N ASP A 319 6.00 9.53 14.24
CA ASP A 319 4.69 9.19 13.66
C ASP A 319 4.37 10.03 12.41
N GLY A 320 3.93 9.36 11.35
CA GLY A 320 3.64 9.98 10.05
C GLY A 320 2.47 10.97 10.10
N CYS A 321 1.60 10.87 11.10
CA CYS A 321 0.42 11.74 11.24
C CYS A 321 0.77 13.23 11.31
N LEU A 322 1.99 13.59 11.72
CA LEU A 322 2.46 14.99 11.75
C LEU A 322 2.65 15.61 10.36
N VAL A 323 2.86 14.82 9.31
CA VAL A 323 3.20 15.36 7.98
C VAL A 323 2.46 14.71 6.82
N ASP A 324 1.89 13.52 6.99
CA ASP A 324 1.00 12.92 5.99
C ASP A 324 0.24 11.76 6.64
N ASN A 325 -0.93 12.09 7.19
CA ASN A 325 -1.75 11.10 7.87
C ASN A 325 -2.58 10.26 6.90
N LEU A 326 -2.91 10.75 5.70
CA LEU A 326 -3.72 10.03 4.71
C LEU A 326 -2.91 9.89 3.41
N PRO A 327 -2.01 8.90 3.30
CA PRO A 327 -0.92 8.91 2.31
C PRO A 327 -1.37 8.56 0.87
N VAL A 328 -2.03 9.52 0.20
CA VAL A 328 -2.53 9.39 -1.19
C VAL A 328 -1.42 9.54 -2.22
N GLU A 329 -0.64 10.60 -2.12
CA GLU A 329 0.47 10.89 -3.06
C GLU A 329 1.51 9.75 -3.10
N PRO A 330 1.88 9.11 -1.96
CA PRO A 330 2.66 7.89 -1.98
C PRO A 330 2.14 6.77 -2.89
N LEU A 331 0.82 6.55 -3.00
CA LEU A 331 0.27 5.53 -3.92
C LEU A 331 0.52 5.91 -5.37
N ARG A 332 0.35 7.19 -5.74
CA ARG A 332 0.64 7.68 -7.09
C ARG A 332 2.09 7.41 -7.46
N ARG A 333 3.03 7.65 -6.52
CA ARG A 333 4.46 7.36 -6.71
C ARG A 333 4.78 5.87 -6.83
N LEU A 334 4.01 5.02 -6.15
CA LEU A 334 4.09 3.56 -6.29
C LEU A 334 3.43 3.05 -7.58
N GLY A 335 2.81 3.94 -8.37
CA GLY A 335 2.23 3.64 -9.67
C GLY A 335 0.72 3.39 -9.67
N ALA A 336 -0.01 3.85 -8.64
CA ALA A 336 -1.47 3.79 -8.63
C ALA A 336 -2.09 4.72 -9.67
N ASP A 337 -2.91 4.14 -10.55
CA ASP A 337 -3.69 4.90 -11.53
C ASP A 337 -4.94 5.51 -10.89
N ARG A 338 -5.44 4.89 -9.82
CA ARG A 338 -6.60 5.34 -9.04
C ARG A 338 -6.38 5.11 -7.56
N VAL A 339 -6.92 6.01 -6.73
CA VAL A 339 -6.76 5.98 -5.28
C VAL A 339 -8.10 6.10 -4.58
N LEU A 340 -8.42 5.06 -3.80
CA LEU A 340 -9.42 5.09 -2.75
C LEU A 340 -8.73 5.44 -1.43
N ALA A 341 -9.26 6.41 -0.70
CA ALA A 341 -8.72 6.83 0.59
C ALA A 341 -9.75 6.63 1.69
N CYS A 342 -9.33 6.01 2.80
CA CYS A 342 -10.15 5.81 3.98
C CYS A 342 -9.69 6.76 5.09
N GLU A 343 -10.52 7.75 5.38
CA GLU A 343 -10.27 8.72 6.43
C GLU A 343 -11.00 8.32 7.71
N ILE A 344 -10.26 8.23 8.82
CA ILE A 344 -10.77 7.90 10.17
C ILE A 344 -10.41 8.99 11.20
N SER A 345 -9.87 10.11 10.72
CA SER A 345 -9.46 11.27 11.52
C SER A 345 -10.65 12.05 12.03
N GLY A 346 -11.20 11.62 13.16
CA GLY A 346 -12.15 12.40 13.96
C GLY A 346 -11.47 13.08 15.13
N VAL A 347 -10.61 14.09 14.90
CA VAL A 347 -9.93 14.77 16.00
C VAL A 347 -10.96 15.48 16.87
N PRO A 348 -11.05 15.18 18.18
CA PRO A 348 -11.87 15.98 19.07
C PRO A 348 -11.36 17.42 19.02
N LYS A 349 -12.21 18.40 18.68
CA LYS A 349 -11.88 19.81 18.88
C LYS A 349 -11.67 20.01 20.38
N LEU A 350 -10.43 20.16 20.83
CA LEU A 350 -10.13 20.50 22.21
C LEU A 350 -10.68 21.92 22.46
N ARG A 351 -11.82 21.99 23.14
CA ARG A 351 -12.36 23.23 23.70
C ARG A 351 -12.07 23.23 25.19
N PHE A 352 -11.26 24.18 25.61
CA PHE A 352 -10.98 24.40 27.03
C PHE A 352 -11.89 25.49 27.58
N ASP A 353 -11.97 25.54 28.90
CA ASP A 353 -12.66 26.60 29.61
C ASP A 353 -12.01 27.95 29.26
N ALA A 354 -12.80 28.91 28.79
CA ALA A 354 -12.33 30.24 28.41
C ALA A 354 -11.70 31.01 29.59
N SER A 355 -11.98 30.59 30.84
CA SER A 355 -11.36 31.14 32.05
C SER A 355 -9.91 30.69 32.28
N LEU A 356 -9.39 29.73 31.48
CA LEU A 356 -8.02 29.26 31.59
C LEU A 356 -7.03 30.25 30.93
N SER A 357 -6.70 31.34 31.62
CA SER A 357 -5.76 32.37 31.14
C SER A 357 -4.29 31.91 31.14
N ARG A 358 -3.93 30.94 31.99
CA ARG A 358 -2.63 30.27 32.02
C ARG A 358 -2.75 28.80 32.41
N PHE A 359 -1.79 27.99 31.99
CA PHE A 359 -1.67 26.62 32.47
C PHE A 359 -1.36 26.60 33.98
N PRO A 360 -1.99 25.71 34.77
CA PRO A 360 -1.64 25.56 36.17
C PRO A 360 -0.23 25.00 36.32
N THR A 361 0.47 25.46 37.36
CA THR A 361 1.72 24.85 37.82
C THR A 361 1.47 23.42 38.30
N ALA A 362 2.53 22.62 38.43
CA ALA A 362 2.42 21.23 38.91
C ALA A 362 1.72 21.14 40.28
N LEU A 363 2.02 22.06 41.19
CA LEU A 363 1.39 22.15 42.52
C LEU A 363 -0.09 22.54 42.43
N GLU A 364 -0.44 23.51 41.59
CA GLU A 364 -1.84 23.91 41.37
C GLU A 364 -2.66 22.78 40.74
N PHE A 365 -2.06 22.02 39.81
CA PHE A 365 -2.69 20.86 39.19
C PHE A 365 -2.93 19.73 40.19
N LEU A 366 -1.93 19.42 41.03
CA LEU A 366 -2.05 18.40 42.08
C LEU A 366 -3.07 18.81 43.15
N GLY A 367 -3.02 20.08 43.58
CA GLY A 367 -3.96 20.66 44.54
C GLY A 367 -5.40 20.67 44.00
N ASP A 368 -5.60 20.95 42.72
CA ASP A 368 -6.91 20.85 42.07
C ASP A 368 -7.44 19.42 42.09
N ARG A 369 -6.63 18.42 41.76
CA ARG A 369 -7.06 17.01 41.78
C ARG A 369 -7.41 16.51 43.18
N LEU A 370 -6.57 16.79 44.17
CA LEU A 370 -6.81 16.40 45.56
C LEU A 370 -8.05 17.12 46.11
N GLY A 371 -8.11 18.44 45.90
CA GLY A 371 -9.20 19.28 46.38
C GLY A 371 -10.53 19.05 45.66
N ALA A 372 -10.52 18.62 44.40
CA ALA A 372 -11.71 18.24 43.64
C ALA A 372 -12.32 16.95 44.20
N ARG A 373 -11.47 15.94 44.47
CA ARG A 373 -11.87 14.68 45.07
C ARG A 373 -12.45 14.87 46.48
N ALA A 374 -11.83 15.72 47.29
CA ALA A 374 -12.32 16.04 48.64
C ALA A 374 -13.65 16.81 48.64
N ARG A 375 -13.90 17.66 47.62
CA ARG A 375 -15.10 18.52 47.52
C ARG A 375 -16.19 17.96 46.61
N GLY A 376 -16.07 16.71 46.14
CA GLY A 376 -17.04 16.09 45.23
C GLY A 376 -17.21 16.80 43.88
N ARG A 377 -16.29 17.70 43.49
CA ARG A 377 -16.33 18.36 42.17
C ARG A 377 -15.45 17.64 41.17
N LYS A 378 -15.70 17.86 39.88
CA LYS A 378 -14.79 17.40 38.83
C LYS A 378 -13.51 18.28 38.82
N PRO A 379 -12.32 17.69 38.66
CA PRO A 379 -11.10 18.46 38.47
C PRO A 379 -11.16 19.27 37.17
N LYS A 380 -10.42 20.37 37.12
CA LYS A 380 -10.29 21.22 35.92
C LYS A 380 -9.77 20.38 34.75
N ARG A 381 -10.35 20.57 33.57
CA ARG A 381 -9.90 19.92 32.34
C ARG A 381 -8.68 20.65 31.80
N VAL A 382 -7.50 20.11 32.09
CA VAL A 382 -6.22 20.58 31.56
C VAL A 382 -5.60 19.43 30.78
N PRO A 383 -5.10 19.67 29.55
CA PRO A 383 -4.49 18.61 28.76
C PRO A 383 -3.18 18.16 29.41
N ASN A 384 -2.97 16.85 29.45
CA ASN A 384 -1.70 16.25 29.85
C ASN A 384 -0.79 16.05 28.62
N LEU A 385 0.48 15.70 28.84
CA LEU A 385 1.48 15.50 27.78
C LEU A 385 0.98 14.53 26.69
N VAL A 386 0.33 13.43 27.09
CA VAL A 386 -0.21 12.44 26.14
C VAL A 386 -1.30 13.05 25.27
N SER A 387 -2.25 13.78 25.87
CA SER A 387 -3.33 14.43 25.12
C SER A 387 -2.83 15.55 24.21
N LEU A 388 -1.77 16.27 24.59
CA LEU A 388 -1.12 17.26 23.74
C LEU A 388 -0.41 16.61 22.55
N ALA A 389 0.36 15.54 22.80
CA ALA A 389 1.02 14.78 21.75
C ALA A 389 0.02 14.23 20.73
N LEU A 390 -1.06 13.60 21.21
CA LEU A 390 -2.16 13.12 20.38
C LEU A 390 -2.85 14.25 19.60
N GLN A 391 -2.97 15.45 20.18
CA GLN A 391 -3.52 16.61 19.48
C GLN A 391 -2.59 17.11 18.36
N CYS A 392 -1.28 17.15 18.60
CA CYS A 392 -0.28 17.57 17.61
C CYS A 392 -0.32 16.69 16.37
N VAL A 393 -0.28 15.37 16.55
CA VAL A 393 -0.35 14.40 15.44
C VAL A 393 -1.68 14.49 14.69
N ALA A 394 -2.77 14.75 15.40
CA ALA A 394 -4.08 14.81 14.79
C ALA A 394 -4.33 16.13 14.01
N SER A 395 -3.68 17.22 14.38
CA SER A 395 -3.95 18.55 13.80
C SER A 395 -3.29 18.78 12.44
N ALA A 396 -2.18 18.10 12.14
CA ALA A 396 -1.42 18.34 10.91
C ALA A 396 -2.07 17.76 9.64
N SER A 397 -2.88 16.70 9.81
CA SER A 397 -3.62 16.02 8.73
C SER A 397 -4.70 16.86 8.06
N ALA A 398 -5.32 17.79 8.79
CA ALA A 398 -6.55 18.48 8.35
C ALA A 398 -6.32 19.48 7.21
N LEU A 399 -5.06 19.79 6.87
CA LEU A 399 -4.71 20.89 5.96
C LEU A 399 -4.25 20.44 4.57
N GLN A 400 -4.11 19.13 4.33
CA GLN A 400 -3.34 18.64 3.17
C GLN A 400 -4.18 18.35 1.93
N TYR A 401 -5.47 18.01 2.10
CA TYR A 401 -6.30 17.50 1.02
C TYR A 401 -7.42 18.43 0.56
N ASP A 402 -7.53 19.64 1.13
CA ASP A 402 -8.44 20.69 0.66
C ASP A 402 -7.89 21.42 -0.59
N ARG A 403 -6.75 20.98 -1.14
CA ARG A 403 -6.12 21.58 -2.34
C ARG A 403 -6.64 20.90 -3.62
N PRO A 404 -7.13 21.68 -4.62
CA PRO A 404 -7.55 21.13 -5.90
C PRO A 404 -6.45 20.32 -6.58
N GLY A 405 -6.78 19.09 -7.02
CA GLY A 405 -5.86 18.23 -7.79
C GLY A 405 -4.84 17.42 -6.98
N GLN A 406 -4.85 17.50 -5.64
CA GLN A 406 -3.93 16.73 -4.76
C GLN A 406 -4.65 15.68 -3.88
N GLY A 407 -5.96 15.50 -4.09
CA GLY A 407 -6.79 14.55 -3.34
C GLY A 407 -6.85 13.15 -3.98
N PRO A 408 -7.42 12.18 -3.26
CA PRO A 408 -7.75 10.87 -3.82
C PRO A 408 -8.89 10.99 -4.84
N ASP A 409 -9.03 9.99 -5.71
CA ASP A 409 -10.17 9.93 -6.65
C ASP A 409 -11.50 9.67 -5.92
N LEU A 410 -11.45 8.91 -4.81
CA LEU A 410 -12.56 8.77 -3.86
C LEU A 410 -12.02 8.79 -2.43
N ARG A 411 -12.61 9.62 -1.58
CA ARG A 411 -12.38 9.65 -0.14
C ARG A 411 -13.64 9.20 0.59
N LEU A 412 -13.48 8.26 1.52
CA LEU A 412 -14.53 7.85 2.45
C LEU A 412 -14.19 8.37 3.84
N ASP A 413 -14.98 9.33 4.32
CA ASP A 413 -14.88 9.87 5.68
C ASP A 413 -15.72 9.00 6.63
N MET A 414 -15.04 8.09 7.32
CA MET A 414 -15.70 7.08 8.15
C MET A 414 -16.44 7.70 9.34
N PRO A 415 -17.61 7.16 9.74
CA PRO A 415 -18.44 7.70 10.81
C PRO A 415 -17.89 7.38 12.21
N CYS A 416 -16.71 7.89 12.52
CA CYS A 416 -15.98 7.60 13.76
C CYS A 416 -16.47 8.39 14.99
N ARG A 417 -17.51 9.22 14.87
CA ARG A 417 -18.03 10.04 15.97
C ARG A 417 -18.52 9.14 17.11
N GLY A 418 -18.07 9.42 18.33
CA GLY A 418 -18.43 8.61 19.52
C GLY A 418 -17.53 7.39 19.76
N PHE A 419 -16.47 7.22 18.97
CA PHE A 419 -15.42 6.21 19.19
C PHE A 419 -14.10 6.90 19.54
N PRO A 420 -13.65 6.85 20.81
CA PRO A 420 -12.34 7.32 21.20
C PRO A 420 -11.21 6.54 20.51
N VAL A 421 -10.10 7.19 20.22
CA VAL A 421 -8.91 6.56 19.61
C VAL A 421 -8.24 5.50 20.51
N THR A 422 -8.61 5.46 21.78
CA THR A 422 -8.13 4.48 22.78
C THR A 422 -9.08 3.30 22.98
N ASP A 423 -10.24 3.29 22.31
CA ASP A 423 -11.31 2.31 22.57
C ASP A 423 -11.17 1.07 21.68
N PHE A 424 -10.27 0.17 22.05
CA PHE A 424 -10.09 -1.09 21.32
C PHE A 424 -11.17 -2.14 21.60
N ARG A 425 -12.09 -1.91 22.56
CA ARG A 425 -13.09 -2.90 22.98
C ARG A 425 -14.32 -2.93 22.08
N ARG A 426 -14.68 -1.80 21.48
CA ARG A 426 -15.82 -1.70 20.54
C ARG A 426 -15.41 -1.98 19.10
N HIS A 427 -14.43 -2.86 18.90
CA HIS A 427 -13.86 -3.14 17.57
C HIS A 427 -14.89 -3.70 16.59
N GLU A 428 -15.77 -4.62 17.02
CA GLU A 428 -16.82 -5.20 16.17
C GLU A 428 -17.83 -4.15 15.72
N GLU A 429 -18.20 -3.23 16.62
CA GLU A 429 -19.13 -2.15 16.29
C GLU A 429 -18.52 -1.16 15.29
N MET A 430 -17.23 -0.82 15.44
CA MET A 430 -16.51 0.03 14.49
C MET A 430 -16.38 -0.63 13.11
N GLU A 431 -16.05 -1.93 13.08
CA GLU A 431 -15.97 -2.71 11.85
C GLU A 431 -17.32 -2.78 11.14
N ALA A 432 -18.38 -3.14 11.85
CA ALA A 432 -19.73 -3.21 11.28
C ALA A 432 -20.20 -1.85 10.71
N ARG A 433 -19.96 -0.75 11.45
CA ARG A 433 -20.29 0.60 10.97
C ARG A 433 -19.45 1.01 9.76
N GLY A 434 -18.15 0.71 9.76
CA GLY A 434 -17.27 0.97 8.62
C GLY A 434 -17.72 0.22 7.37
N ARG A 435 -18.09 -1.05 7.52
CA ARG A 435 -18.65 -1.88 6.45
C ARG A 435 -19.94 -1.31 5.90
N SER A 436 -20.93 -1.03 6.76
CA SER A 436 -22.21 -0.45 6.34
C SER A 436 -22.01 0.87 5.58
N HIS A 437 -21.16 1.74 6.09
CA HIS A 437 -20.87 3.01 5.44
C HIS A 437 -20.19 2.85 4.07
N ALA A 438 -19.25 1.91 3.94
CA ALA A 438 -18.63 1.62 2.65
C ALA A 438 -19.65 1.05 1.65
N LEU A 439 -20.58 0.19 2.09
CA LEU A 439 -21.65 -0.35 1.24
C LEU A 439 -22.67 0.72 0.81
N GLU A 440 -22.95 1.72 1.64
CA GLU A 440 -23.74 2.91 1.23
C GLU A 440 -23.07 3.67 0.07
N HIS A 441 -21.74 3.56 -0.07
CA HIS A 441 -20.94 4.17 -1.14
C HIS A 441 -20.54 3.17 -2.24
N ALA A 442 -21.18 2.00 -2.29
CA ALA A 442 -20.82 0.92 -3.21
C ALA A 442 -20.78 1.36 -4.68
N GLU A 443 -21.71 2.23 -5.11
CA GLU A 443 -21.75 2.73 -6.49
C GLU A 443 -20.50 3.55 -6.85
N ALA A 444 -20.08 4.46 -5.97
CA ALA A 444 -18.88 5.28 -6.17
C ALA A 444 -17.60 4.40 -6.15
N ILE A 445 -17.54 3.43 -5.24
CA ILE A 445 -16.42 2.49 -5.14
C ILE A 445 -16.32 1.65 -6.43
N LEU A 446 -17.43 1.11 -6.93
CA LEU A 446 -17.45 0.30 -8.15
C LEU A 446 -17.11 1.12 -9.39
N ALA A 447 -17.63 2.34 -9.50
CA ALA A 447 -17.29 3.26 -10.59
C ALA A 447 -15.78 3.57 -10.61
N LEU A 448 -15.17 3.74 -9.42
CA LEU A 448 -13.73 3.94 -9.28
C LEU A 448 -12.93 2.68 -9.63
N ALA A 449 -13.34 1.50 -9.17
CA ALA A 449 -12.59 0.26 -9.41
C ALA A 449 -12.73 -0.26 -10.84
N SER A 450 -13.87 -0.02 -11.50
CA SER A 450 -14.20 -0.55 -12.83
C SER A 450 -15.21 0.38 -13.52
N PRO A 451 -14.75 1.32 -14.37
CA PRO A 451 -15.64 2.23 -15.09
C PRO A 451 -16.68 1.46 -15.88
N GLY A 452 -17.96 1.78 -15.68
CA GLY A 452 -19.08 1.12 -16.35
C GLY A 452 -19.73 -0.04 -15.58
N ARG A 453 -19.21 -0.44 -14.41
CA ARG A 453 -19.85 -1.44 -13.53
C ARG A 453 -20.82 -0.76 -12.56
N SER A 454 -22.11 -1.10 -12.63
CA SER A 454 -23.13 -0.61 -11.70
C SER A 454 -23.20 -1.44 -10.42
N ALA A 455 -23.59 -0.82 -9.29
CA ALA A 455 -23.85 -1.54 -8.04
C ALA A 455 -24.96 -2.59 -8.20
N PRO A 456 -24.82 -3.80 -7.62
CA PRO A 456 -25.91 -4.77 -7.55
C PRO A 456 -27.15 -4.14 -6.90
N ALA A 457 -28.34 -4.53 -7.35
CA ALA A 457 -29.60 -3.95 -6.85
C ALA A 457 -29.74 -4.04 -5.32
N ALA A 458 -29.14 -5.06 -4.69
CA ALA A 458 -29.12 -5.25 -3.23
C ALA A 458 -28.37 -4.17 -2.44
N PHE A 459 -27.53 -3.37 -3.09
CA PHE A 459 -26.70 -2.32 -2.46
C PHE A 459 -27.05 -0.92 -2.95
N ARG A 460 -28.11 -0.76 -3.74
CA ARG A 460 -28.62 0.58 -4.07
C ARG A 460 -29.30 1.14 -2.83
N PRO A 461 -28.99 2.37 -2.40
CA PRO A 461 -29.69 2.98 -1.29
C PRO A 461 -31.18 3.03 -1.62
N THR A 462 -32.01 2.44 -0.75
CA THR A 462 -33.45 2.64 -0.80
C THR A 462 -33.66 4.13 -0.54
N LEU A 463 -34.01 4.88 -1.58
CA LEU A 463 -34.44 6.27 -1.45
C LEU A 463 -35.75 6.28 -0.65
N GLN A 464 -35.66 6.22 0.68
CA GLN A 464 -36.74 6.65 1.55
C GLN A 464 -36.72 8.17 1.48
N HIS A 465 -37.59 8.71 0.62
CA HIS A 465 -38.02 10.10 0.68
C HIS A 465 -38.50 10.39 2.11
N THR A 466 -37.62 10.94 2.93
CA THR A 466 -38.02 11.69 4.12
C THR A 466 -38.51 13.03 3.61
N SER A 467 -39.79 13.04 3.21
CA SER A 467 -40.58 14.26 3.08
C SER A 467 -40.58 14.92 4.45
N VAL A 468 -39.78 15.98 4.60
CA VAL A 468 -39.92 16.94 5.69
C VAL A 468 -41.17 17.77 5.39
N ALA A 469 -42.20 17.59 6.20
CA ALA A 469 -43.28 18.54 6.43
C ALA A 469 -43.42 18.72 7.94
#